data_AF-A0A9D8P318-F1
#
_entry.id   AF-A0A9D8P318-F1
#
_cell.length_a   1.000
_cell.length_b   1.000
_cell.length_c   1.000
_cell.angle_alpha   90.00
_cell.angle_beta   90.00
_cell.angle_gamma   90.00
#
_symmetry.space_group_name_H-M   'P 1'
#
loop_
_entity.id
_entity.type
_entity.pdbx_description
1 polymer ?
#
loop_
_entity_poly.entity_id
_entity_poly.type
_entity_poly.pdbx_seq_one_letter_code
_entity_poly.pdbx_strand_id
1 'polypeptide(L)'
;MLITTTVGSLPKPDWLAEPEKLWAEWRLKDAELQQGKERSALEWLREQEAAGIDVVGDGEQFRIHFVHGFLEQLEGIDWNRKTRMGIRNNRYEADVPTVTGPLSRPRSVHVASASFMRRHTEHRLKITLPGPMTICDTLADGYYGRRADMAMRFAEVLNAEAREIEAAGADVIQFDEPAFNVFLEEVRDWGLPALERAMQGLKATTVVHICYGYGIEANIRWKESLGNQWRQYEQIFPWINQSSVKQVSLEFAGSRVPHEVLRLLPDKELLVGAIEVLPGKLETPEEVAHNILEATQHVEKSRLLPCTNCGMAPLSAELARGKLRALGAGAAIARNRL
;
A
#
# COMPACT_ATOMS: atom_id res chain seq x y z
N MET A 1 -18.47 -6.36 -12.73
CA MET A 1 -18.01 -5.02 -13.13
C MET A 1 -16.56 -4.91 -12.65
N LEU A 2 -15.62 -4.48 -13.50
CA LEU A 2 -14.22 -4.33 -13.10
C LEU A 2 -14.05 -3.03 -12.32
N ILE A 3 -14.04 -3.12 -10.99
CA ILE A 3 -13.89 -1.97 -10.08
C ILE A 3 -12.40 -1.59 -10.02
N THR A 4 -12.07 -0.35 -10.31
CA THR A 4 -10.70 0.17 -10.35
C THR A 4 -10.29 0.88 -9.06
N THR A 5 -9.01 0.81 -8.73
CA THR A 5 -8.40 1.50 -7.58
C THR A 5 -6.91 1.72 -7.84
N THR A 6 -6.25 2.58 -7.09
CA THR A 6 -4.77 2.56 -7.00
C THR A 6 -4.33 1.77 -5.76
N VAL A 7 -3.03 1.54 -5.58
CA VAL A 7 -2.50 0.99 -4.32
C VAL A 7 -2.57 2.00 -3.19
N GLY A 8 -2.25 3.27 -3.42
CA GLY A 8 -2.32 4.30 -2.38
C GLY A 8 -1.63 5.60 -2.79
N SER A 9 -0.32 5.67 -2.57
CA SER A 9 0.44 6.92 -2.68
C SER A 9 0.47 7.53 -4.09
N LEU A 10 0.39 8.86 -4.14
CA LEU A 10 0.51 9.69 -5.34
C LEU A 10 1.59 10.77 -5.15
N PRO A 11 2.22 11.29 -6.22
CA PRO A 11 3.28 12.30 -6.10
C PRO A 11 2.82 13.55 -5.36
N LYS A 12 3.64 14.03 -4.41
CA LYS A 12 3.39 15.33 -3.76
C LYS A 12 3.75 16.47 -4.73
N PRO A 13 2.98 17.57 -4.77
CA PRO A 13 3.37 18.76 -5.52
C PRO A 13 4.69 19.34 -5.02
N ASP A 14 5.51 19.92 -5.91
CA ASP A 14 6.82 20.50 -5.56
C ASP A 14 6.72 21.61 -4.50
N TRP A 15 5.60 22.34 -4.43
CA TRP A 15 5.38 23.33 -3.38
C TRP A 15 5.13 22.72 -1.99
N LEU A 16 4.84 21.43 -1.89
CA LEU A 16 4.56 20.71 -0.65
C LEU A 16 5.78 19.90 -0.16
N ALA A 17 6.45 19.19 -1.07
CA ALA A 17 7.63 18.37 -0.78
C ALA A 17 8.49 18.22 -2.05
N GLU A 18 9.76 17.84 -1.88
CA GLU A 18 10.65 17.54 -3.01
C GLU A 18 10.05 16.44 -3.91
N PRO A 19 9.95 16.66 -5.24
CA PRO A 19 9.35 15.71 -6.16
C PRO A 19 10.21 14.45 -6.35
N GLU A 20 9.57 13.37 -6.80
CA GLU A 20 10.25 12.12 -7.24
C GLU A 20 11.15 11.48 -6.17
N LYS A 21 10.83 11.72 -4.89
CA LYS A 21 11.64 11.30 -3.75
C LYS A 21 10.81 10.72 -2.62
N LEU A 22 11.27 9.60 -2.07
CA LEU A 22 10.74 9.03 -0.84
C LEU A 22 11.31 9.77 0.38
N TRP A 23 10.52 9.88 1.45
CA TRP A 23 10.88 10.62 2.67
C TRP A 23 11.25 12.09 2.43
N ALA A 24 10.69 12.72 1.39
CA ALA A 24 10.87 14.14 1.15
C ALA A 24 10.33 14.96 2.34
N GLU A 25 11.13 15.92 2.81
CA GLU A 25 10.73 16.85 3.86
C GLU A 25 9.61 17.77 3.38
N TRP A 26 8.76 18.19 4.31
CA TRP A 26 7.75 19.20 4.03
C TRP A 26 8.40 20.56 3.82
N ARG A 27 8.01 21.25 2.75
CA ARG A 27 8.43 22.63 2.48
C ARG A 27 7.60 23.66 3.26
N LEU A 28 6.40 23.28 3.68
CA LEU A 28 5.47 24.09 4.47
C LEU A 28 5.50 23.68 5.95
N LYS A 29 5.01 24.55 6.84
CA LYS A 29 4.93 24.29 8.30
C LYS A 29 3.56 24.67 8.87
N ASP A 30 3.26 24.15 10.06
CA ASP A 30 2.10 24.52 10.87
C ASP A 30 0.77 24.51 10.10
N ALA A 31 0.00 25.61 10.16
CA ALA A 31 -1.29 25.73 9.49
C ALA A 31 -1.19 25.69 7.96
N GLU A 32 -0.11 26.27 7.38
CA GLU A 32 0.12 26.24 5.94
C GLU A 32 0.38 24.81 5.46
N LEU A 33 1.11 24.01 6.24
CA LEU A 33 1.33 22.61 5.94
C LEU A 33 0.01 21.83 5.93
N GLN A 34 -0.85 22.04 6.92
CA GLN A 34 -2.14 21.36 6.97
C GLN A 34 -3.01 21.73 5.76
N GLN A 35 -3.13 23.02 5.45
CA GLN A 35 -3.85 23.49 4.26
C GLN A 35 -3.25 22.96 2.96
N GLY A 36 -1.92 22.87 2.88
CA GLY A 36 -1.20 22.29 1.75
C GLY A 36 -1.50 20.81 1.54
N LYS A 37 -1.49 20.01 2.61
CA LYS A 37 -1.86 18.59 2.56
C LYS A 37 -3.30 18.39 2.08
N GLU A 38 -4.23 19.17 2.63
CA GLU A 38 -5.65 19.15 2.25
C GLU A 38 -5.84 19.52 0.77
N ARG A 39 -5.22 20.63 0.34
CA ARG A 39 -5.24 21.05 -1.07
C ARG A 39 -4.72 19.96 -2.00
N SER A 40 -3.57 19.38 -1.67
CA SER A 40 -2.96 18.35 -2.50
C SER A 40 -3.81 17.08 -2.57
N ALA A 41 -4.42 16.67 -1.46
CA ALA A 41 -5.34 15.53 -1.43
C ALA A 41 -6.57 15.76 -2.32
N LEU A 42 -7.15 16.97 -2.31
CA LEU A 42 -8.29 17.32 -3.17
C LEU A 42 -7.91 17.40 -4.65
N GLU A 43 -6.70 17.87 -4.98
CA GLU A 43 -6.20 17.85 -6.35
C GLU A 43 -6.14 16.40 -6.87
N TRP A 44 -5.56 15.48 -6.10
CA TRP A 44 -5.48 14.07 -6.49
C TRP A 44 -6.82 13.33 -6.45
N LEU A 45 -7.73 13.71 -5.56
CA LEU A 45 -9.09 13.16 -5.56
C LEU A 45 -9.78 13.42 -6.90
N ARG A 46 -9.73 14.67 -7.38
CA ARG A 46 -10.31 15.07 -8.66
C ARG A 46 -9.66 14.34 -9.84
N GLU A 47 -8.34 14.15 -9.80
CA GLU A 47 -7.62 13.38 -10.85
C GLU A 47 -8.03 11.91 -10.85
N GLN A 48 -8.23 11.29 -9.69
CA GLN A 48 -8.73 9.91 -9.59
C GLN A 48 -10.16 9.80 -10.12
N GLU A 49 -11.08 10.67 -9.69
CA GLU A 49 -12.47 10.68 -10.15
C GLU A 49 -12.57 10.94 -11.66
N ALA A 50 -11.82 11.91 -12.18
CA ALA A 50 -11.80 12.24 -13.61
C ALA A 50 -11.18 11.12 -14.47
N ALA A 51 -10.24 10.34 -13.90
CA ALA A 51 -9.70 9.17 -14.55
C ALA A 51 -10.65 7.96 -14.51
N GLY A 52 -11.79 8.05 -13.83
CA GLY A 52 -12.74 6.94 -13.71
C GLY A 52 -12.33 5.88 -12.69
N ILE A 53 -11.55 6.27 -11.67
CA ILE A 53 -11.18 5.39 -10.57
C ILE A 53 -12.38 5.21 -9.62
N ASP A 54 -12.81 3.96 -9.42
CA ASP A 54 -14.03 3.65 -8.65
C ASP A 54 -13.83 3.75 -7.13
N VAL A 55 -12.70 3.25 -6.63
CA VAL A 55 -12.29 3.33 -5.21
C VAL A 55 -11.12 4.30 -5.09
N VAL A 56 -11.36 5.44 -4.45
CA VAL A 56 -10.42 6.56 -4.36
C VAL A 56 -9.71 6.59 -3.01
N GLY A 57 -8.52 7.19 -2.96
CA GLY A 57 -7.76 7.39 -1.72
C GLY A 57 -7.30 8.82 -1.53
N ASP A 58 -6.68 9.08 -0.37
CA ASP A 58 -6.08 10.37 0.00
C ASP A 58 -4.74 10.65 -0.72
N GLY A 59 -4.31 9.75 -1.59
CA GLY A 59 -3.02 9.79 -2.27
C GLY A 59 -1.83 9.76 -1.31
N GLU A 60 -2.03 9.42 -0.03
CA GLU A 60 -1.06 9.57 1.05
C GLU A 60 -0.45 10.99 1.16
N GLN A 61 -1.24 12.01 0.83
CA GLN A 61 -0.77 13.40 0.85
C GLN A 61 -0.57 13.95 2.27
N PHE A 62 -1.16 13.32 3.29
CA PHE A 62 -1.05 13.76 4.68
C PHE A 62 0.21 13.25 5.42
N ARG A 63 0.99 12.37 4.80
CA ARG A 63 2.15 11.67 5.40
C ARG A 63 3.39 11.75 4.53
N ILE A 64 4.58 11.74 5.14
CA ILE A 64 5.87 11.77 4.40
C ILE A 64 6.19 10.43 3.73
N HIS A 65 5.81 9.34 4.37
CA HIS A 65 6.11 7.96 3.98
C HIS A 65 5.05 7.03 4.57
N PHE A 66 4.71 5.95 3.85
CA PHE A 66 3.61 5.06 4.21
C PHE A 66 3.79 4.41 5.59
N VAL A 67 5.05 4.17 6.02
CA VAL A 67 5.37 3.66 7.35
C VAL A 67 5.64 4.78 8.36
N HIS A 68 6.59 5.68 8.08
CA HIS A 68 7.07 6.63 9.09
C HIS A 68 6.02 7.67 9.45
N GLY A 69 5.16 8.06 8.50
CA GLY A 69 4.09 9.01 8.79
C GLY A 69 3.04 8.49 9.77
N PHE A 70 2.96 7.18 9.99
CA PHE A 70 2.20 6.58 11.08
C PHE A 70 3.01 6.54 12.37
N LEU A 71 4.25 6.02 12.29
CA LEU A 71 5.11 5.77 13.46
C LEU A 71 5.54 7.03 14.21
N GLU A 72 5.73 8.16 13.51
CA GLU A 72 6.14 9.44 14.12
C GLU A 72 5.13 9.98 15.13
N GLN A 73 3.90 9.46 15.12
CA GLN A 73 2.83 9.84 16.04
C GLN A 73 2.67 8.89 17.23
N LEU A 74 3.52 7.87 17.33
CA LEU A 74 3.48 6.86 18.39
C LEU A 74 4.51 7.16 19.49
N GLU A 75 4.18 6.75 20.72
CA GLU A 75 5.11 6.74 21.84
C GLU A 75 5.87 5.42 21.92
N GLY A 76 7.02 5.41 22.59
CA GLY A 76 7.88 4.23 22.76
C GLY A 76 8.92 4.04 21.66
N ILE A 77 8.96 4.93 20.67
CA ILE A 77 9.96 4.96 19.59
C ILE A 77 10.92 6.14 19.80
N ASP A 78 12.21 5.85 19.95
CA ASP A 78 13.25 6.86 19.99
C ASP A 78 13.79 7.12 18.57
N TRP A 79 13.45 8.29 18.04
CA TRP A 79 13.85 8.74 16.71
C TRP A 79 15.30 9.24 16.66
N ASN A 80 15.90 9.59 17.79
CA ASN A 80 17.29 10.02 17.89
C ASN A 80 18.24 8.83 18.03
N ARG A 81 17.77 7.73 18.62
CA ARG A 81 18.51 6.46 18.66
C ARG A 81 18.37 5.69 17.35
N LYS A 82 19.31 5.94 16.44
CA LYS A 82 19.43 5.17 15.20
C LYS A 82 20.19 3.87 15.41
N THR A 83 19.64 2.78 14.89
CA THR A 83 20.30 1.47 14.86
C THR A 83 20.48 1.06 13.41
N ARG A 84 21.72 0.74 13.01
CA ARG A 84 22.00 0.22 11.67
C ARG A 84 21.52 -1.22 11.58
N MET A 85 20.62 -1.51 10.65
CA MET A 85 20.17 -2.87 10.38
C MET A 85 19.88 -3.06 8.90
N GLY A 86 19.94 -4.31 8.42
CA GLY A 86 19.42 -4.63 7.10
C GLY A 86 17.90 -4.70 7.11
N ILE A 87 17.29 -4.06 6.12
CA ILE A 87 15.84 -4.07 5.91
C ILE A 87 15.51 -4.84 4.63
N ARG A 88 14.28 -5.35 4.53
CA ARG A 88 13.83 -6.22 3.44
C ARG A 88 14.74 -7.44 3.29
N ASN A 89 15.05 -8.09 4.41
CA ASN A 89 16.00 -9.20 4.53
C ASN A 89 17.39 -8.86 3.96
N ASN A 90 17.99 -7.80 4.51
CA ASN A 90 19.33 -7.31 4.14
C ASN A 90 19.50 -6.95 2.66
N ARG A 91 18.40 -6.62 1.95
CA ARG A 91 18.49 -6.07 0.60
C ARG A 91 19.30 -4.77 0.58
N TYR A 92 19.22 -4.00 1.66
CA TYR A 92 20.07 -2.85 1.94
C TYR A 92 20.08 -2.56 3.44
N GLU A 93 21.14 -1.88 3.90
CA GLU A 93 21.27 -1.40 5.28
C GLU A 93 20.68 0.01 5.43
N ALA A 94 20.02 0.27 6.55
CA ALA A 94 19.48 1.57 6.89
C ALA A 94 19.65 1.87 8.39
N ASP A 95 19.81 3.14 8.71
CA ASP A 95 19.75 3.65 10.07
C ASP A 95 18.28 3.89 10.45
N VAL A 96 17.70 2.95 11.22
CA VAL A 96 16.28 2.99 11.58
C VAL A 96 16.07 3.47 13.02
N PRO A 97 14.90 4.04 13.35
CA PRO A 97 14.55 4.37 14.73
C PRO A 97 14.52 3.10 15.61
N THR A 98 14.67 3.28 16.93
CA THR A 98 14.67 2.16 17.88
C THR A 98 13.46 2.22 18.80
N VAL A 99 12.75 1.11 18.94
CA VAL A 99 11.71 0.95 19.97
C VAL A 99 12.39 0.76 21.32
N THR A 100 12.19 1.69 22.25
CA THR A 100 12.89 1.73 23.55
C THR A 100 11.94 1.57 24.74
N GLY A 101 10.64 1.51 24.50
CA GLY A 101 9.63 1.40 25.54
C GLY A 101 8.30 0.83 25.04
N PRO A 102 7.28 0.79 25.93
CA PRO A 102 5.96 0.33 25.56
C PRO A 102 5.34 1.24 24.49
N LEU A 103 4.73 0.61 23.48
CA LEU A 103 4.16 1.31 22.32
C LEU A 103 2.74 1.76 22.64
N SER A 104 2.49 3.05 22.46
CA SER A 104 1.20 3.69 22.70
C SER A 104 0.83 4.60 21.53
N ARG A 105 -0.47 4.75 21.30
CA ARG A 105 -1.04 5.70 20.33
C ARG A 105 -1.85 6.73 21.13
N PRO A 106 -1.26 7.87 21.53
CA PRO A 106 -1.93 8.85 22.40
C PRO A 106 -3.05 9.60 21.67
N ARG A 107 -3.00 9.66 20.33
CA ARG A 107 -4.00 10.30 19.48
C ARG A 107 -4.10 9.59 18.13
N SER A 108 -5.23 9.76 17.46
CA SER A 108 -5.41 9.28 16.09
C SER A 108 -4.44 9.92 15.11
N VAL A 109 -4.03 9.15 14.09
CA VAL A 109 -3.00 9.59 13.14
C VAL A 109 -3.58 10.01 11.79
N HIS A 110 -4.45 9.18 11.20
CA HIS A 110 -5.06 9.38 9.89
C HIS A 110 -6.59 9.54 9.95
N VAL A 111 -7.20 9.49 11.13
CA VAL A 111 -8.67 9.68 11.30
C VAL A 111 -9.12 11.06 10.80
N ALA A 112 -8.34 12.11 11.06
CA ALA A 112 -8.65 13.46 10.59
C ALA A 112 -8.60 13.57 9.06
N SER A 113 -7.61 12.94 8.41
CA SER A 113 -7.52 12.91 6.95
C SER A 113 -8.62 12.05 6.33
N ALA A 114 -8.95 10.90 6.92
CA ALA A 114 -10.08 10.07 6.48
C ALA A 114 -11.40 10.84 6.55
N SER A 115 -11.66 11.51 7.67
CA SER A 115 -12.85 12.37 7.86
C SER A 115 -12.89 13.52 6.86
N PHE A 116 -11.73 14.13 6.56
CA PHE A 116 -11.62 15.18 5.57
C PHE A 116 -11.97 14.67 4.16
N MET A 117 -11.37 13.56 3.75
CA MET A 117 -11.62 12.96 2.43
C MET A 117 -13.08 12.54 2.28
N ARG A 118 -13.67 11.93 3.31
CA ARG A 118 -15.07 11.47 3.27
C ARG A 118 -16.06 12.60 2.97
N ARG A 119 -15.79 13.83 3.44
CA ARG A 119 -16.64 15.00 3.17
C ARG A 119 -16.56 15.52 1.74
N HIS A 120 -15.59 15.08 0.94
CA HIS A 120 -15.30 15.62 -0.38
C HIS A 120 -15.55 14.65 -1.54
N THR A 121 -15.99 13.42 -1.27
CA THR A 121 -16.34 12.45 -2.30
C THR A 121 -17.51 11.59 -1.84
N GLU A 122 -18.24 11.00 -2.78
CA GLU A 122 -19.24 9.94 -2.55
C GLU A 122 -18.73 8.57 -3.01
N HIS A 123 -17.56 8.51 -3.67
CA HIS A 123 -16.92 7.25 -4.05
C HIS A 123 -16.53 6.43 -2.83
N ARG A 124 -16.27 5.13 -3.03
CA ARG A 124 -15.71 4.29 -1.98
C ARG A 124 -14.34 4.84 -1.58
N LEU A 125 -14.16 5.13 -0.30
CA LEU A 125 -12.94 5.69 0.24
C LEU A 125 -12.02 4.58 0.78
N LYS A 126 -10.80 4.52 0.26
CA LYS A 126 -9.75 3.64 0.75
C LYS A 126 -8.68 4.40 1.51
N ILE A 127 -8.33 3.92 2.69
CA ILE A 127 -7.20 4.44 3.49
C ILE A 127 -6.17 3.33 3.71
N THR A 128 -4.88 3.67 3.53
CA THR A 128 -3.76 2.75 3.72
C THR A 128 -3.13 2.91 5.10
N LEU A 129 -2.73 1.78 5.68
CA LEU A 129 -1.94 1.64 6.90
C LEU A 129 -0.76 0.71 6.62
N PRO A 130 0.42 0.94 7.21
CA PRO A 130 1.50 -0.03 7.13
C PRO A 130 1.13 -1.29 7.91
N GLY A 131 1.48 -2.47 7.37
CA GLY A 131 1.26 -3.73 8.05
C GLY A 131 2.27 -4.01 9.18
N PRO A 132 1.90 -4.80 10.21
CA PRO A 132 2.76 -5.06 11.36
C PRO A 132 4.15 -5.62 11.01
N MET A 133 4.27 -6.57 10.08
CA MET A 133 5.56 -7.17 9.72
C MET A 133 6.46 -6.15 9.00
N THR A 134 5.86 -5.36 8.12
CA THR A 134 6.56 -4.28 7.41
C THR A 134 7.04 -3.18 8.35
N ILE A 135 6.26 -2.84 9.38
CA ILE A 135 6.71 -1.93 10.44
C ILE A 135 7.95 -2.51 11.14
N CYS A 136 7.89 -3.77 11.58
CA CYS A 136 9.00 -4.43 12.29
C CYS A 136 10.25 -4.70 11.44
N ASP A 137 10.16 -4.58 10.12
CA ASP A 137 11.31 -4.60 9.21
C ASP A 137 11.92 -3.21 8.97
N THR A 138 11.36 -2.16 9.59
CA THR A 138 11.81 -0.76 9.42
C THR A 138 12.08 -0.05 10.75
N LEU A 139 12.17 -0.81 11.84
CA LEU A 139 12.46 -0.36 13.20
C LEU A 139 13.34 -1.39 13.90
N ALA A 140 14.27 -0.92 14.74
CA ALA A 140 15.01 -1.79 15.64
C ALA A 140 14.21 -2.05 16.92
N ASP A 141 14.25 -3.29 17.41
CA ASP A 141 13.63 -3.69 18.68
C ASP A 141 14.65 -3.59 19.83
N GLY A 142 14.45 -2.63 20.72
CA GLY A 142 15.21 -2.47 21.96
C GLY A 142 14.39 -2.74 23.22
N TYR A 143 13.18 -3.30 23.12
CA TYR A 143 12.26 -3.44 24.26
C TYR A 143 11.53 -4.80 24.32
N TYR A 144 10.93 -5.27 23.23
CA TYR A 144 10.06 -6.46 23.24
C TYR A 144 10.86 -7.77 23.16
N GLY A 145 12.07 -7.74 22.60
CA GLY A 145 13.00 -8.86 22.54
C GLY A 145 12.71 -9.88 21.44
N ARG A 146 11.48 -9.92 20.89
CA ARG A 146 11.11 -10.72 19.72
C ARG A 146 10.29 -9.90 18.74
N ARG A 147 10.63 -9.99 17.45
CA ARG A 147 9.89 -9.32 16.36
C ARG A 147 8.39 -9.66 16.38
N ALA A 148 8.03 -10.91 16.68
CA ALA A 148 6.63 -11.33 16.79
C ALA A 148 5.86 -10.61 17.90
N ASP A 149 6.48 -10.38 19.06
CA ASP A 149 5.83 -9.68 20.19
C ASP A 149 5.67 -8.19 19.90
N MET A 150 6.69 -7.58 19.29
CA MET A 150 6.62 -6.20 18.79
C MET A 150 5.55 -6.05 17.70
N ALA A 151 5.48 -6.98 16.75
CA ALA A 151 4.49 -6.98 15.67
C ALA A 151 3.07 -7.12 16.20
N MET A 152 2.85 -8.01 17.18
CA MET A 152 1.55 -8.14 17.82
C MET A 152 1.16 -6.82 18.49
N ARG A 153 2.09 -6.15 19.19
CA ARG A 153 1.75 -4.87 19.82
C ARG A 153 1.45 -3.76 18.80
N PHE A 154 2.19 -3.69 17.69
CA PHE A 154 1.85 -2.79 16.58
C PHE A 154 0.48 -3.12 15.99
N ALA A 155 0.12 -4.39 15.86
CA ALA A 155 -1.20 -4.80 15.38
C ALA A 155 -2.34 -4.28 16.26
N GLU A 156 -2.17 -4.25 17.59
CA GLU A 156 -3.17 -3.67 18.50
C GLU A 156 -3.33 -2.17 18.30
N VAL A 157 -2.21 -1.46 18.12
CA VAL A 157 -2.19 -0.02 17.84
C VAL A 157 -2.85 0.28 16.49
N LEU A 158 -2.52 -0.51 15.46
CA LEU A 158 -3.12 -0.41 14.13
C LEU A 158 -4.61 -0.73 14.15
N ASN A 159 -5.06 -1.70 14.95
CA ASN A 159 -6.49 -2.02 15.09
C ASN A 159 -7.28 -0.86 15.67
N ALA A 160 -6.75 -0.19 16.71
CA ALA A 160 -7.40 0.99 17.28
C ALA A 160 -7.52 2.12 16.24
N GLU A 161 -6.45 2.39 15.48
CA GLU A 161 -6.47 3.38 14.39
C GLU A 161 -7.46 2.99 13.28
N ALA A 162 -7.43 1.74 12.81
CA ALA A 162 -8.28 1.25 11.74
C ALA A 162 -9.78 1.35 12.08
N ARG A 163 -10.15 1.05 13.32
CA ARG A 163 -11.56 1.16 13.77
C ARG A 163 -12.04 2.60 13.82
N GLU A 164 -11.17 3.55 14.17
CA GLU A 164 -11.50 4.98 14.13
C GLU A 164 -11.53 5.51 12.70
N ILE A 165 -10.67 5.02 11.80
CA ILE A 165 -10.70 5.34 10.36
C ILE A 165 -11.99 4.81 9.72
N GLU A 166 -12.43 3.61 10.07
CA GLU A 166 -13.74 3.07 9.67
C GLU A 166 -14.88 3.97 10.16
N ALA A 167 -14.86 4.35 11.44
CA ALA A 167 -15.86 5.26 12.00
C ALA A 167 -15.85 6.65 11.35
N ALA A 168 -14.71 7.09 10.81
CA ALA A 168 -14.57 8.31 10.01
C ALA A 168 -15.10 8.18 8.56
N GLY A 169 -15.54 6.99 8.15
CA GLY A 169 -16.22 6.74 6.87
C GLY A 169 -15.35 6.09 5.80
N ALA A 170 -14.23 5.45 6.15
CA ALA A 170 -13.50 4.61 5.20
C ALA A 170 -14.29 3.34 4.87
N ASP A 171 -14.45 3.06 3.59
CA ASP A 171 -15.12 1.85 3.08
C ASP A 171 -14.15 0.68 2.93
N VAL A 172 -12.87 1.00 2.73
CA VAL A 172 -11.78 0.05 2.50
C VAL A 172 -10.58 0.46 3.35
N ILE A 173 -10.03 -0.50 4.10
CA ILE A 173 -8.79 -0.31 4.88
C ILE A 173 -7.76 -1.29 4.37
N GLN A 174 -6.66 -0.77 3.84
CA GLN A 174 -5.57 -1.56 3.30
C GLN A 174 -4.39 -1.56 4.25
N PHE A 175 -3.82 -2.74 4.48
CA PHE A 175 -2.58 -2.96 5.21
C PHE A 175 -1.46 -3.31 4.23
N ASP A 176 -0.42 -2.47 4.17
CA ASP A 176 0.69 -2.64 3.25
C ASP A 176 1.75 -3.57 3.87
N GLU A 177 1.85 -4.78 3.32
CA GLU A 177 2.79 -5.83 3.74
C GLU A 177 3.78 -6.26 2.63
N PRO A 178 4.60 -5.34 2.05
CA PRO A 178 5.68 -5.76 1.16
C PRO A 178 6.68 -6.72 1.84
N ALA A 179 6.78 -6.71 3.17
CA ALA A 179 7.60 -7.67 3.91
C ALA A 179 7.09 -9.13 3.82
N PHE A 180 5.80 -9.36 3.51
CA PHE A 180 5.29 -10.70 3.26
C PHE A 180 5.89 -11.33 2.01
N ASN A 181 6.45 -10.54 1.09
CA ASN A 181 7.16 -11.02 -0.09
C ASN A 181 8.64 -11.31 0.17
N VAL A 182 9.08 -11.22 1.43
CA VAL A 182 10.47 -11.31 1.85
C VAL A 182 10.65 -12.37 2.94
N PHE A 183 9.87 -12.27 4.02
CA PHE A 183 9.98 -13.18 5.16
C PHE A 183 8.94 -14.30 5.08
N LEU A 184 9.00 -15.07 3.99
CA LEU A 184 7.90 -15.95 3.57
C LEU A 184 7.48 -16.94 4.67
N GLU A 185 8.42 -17.55 5.39
CA GLU A 185 8.11 -18.49 6.48
C GLU A 185 7.49 -17.78 7.71
N GLU A 186 8.01 -16.60 8.06
CA GLU A 186 7.53 -15.79 9.19
C GLU A 186 6.10 -15.29 8.99
N VAL A 187 5.62 -15.20 7.73
CA VAL A 187 4.24 -14.81 7.40
C VAL A 187 3.25 -15.72 8.09
N ARG A 188 3.48 -17.04 8.05
CA ARG A 188 2.58 -18.00 8.72
C ARG A 188 2.63 -17.87 10.23
N ASP A 189 3.84 -17.79 10.77
CA ASP A 189 4.07 -17.99 12.21
C ASP A 189 3.62 -16.80 13.04
N TRP A 190 3.79 -15.58 12.52
CA TRP A 190 3.40 -14.37 13.25
C TRP A 190 2.95 -13.21 12.37
N GLY A 191 3.33 -13.15 11.09
CA GLY A 191 2.88 -12.08 10.18
C GLY A 191 1.37 -12.01 10.00
N LEU A 192 0.76 -13.12 9.59
CA LEU A 192 -0.70 -13.25 9.45
C LEU A 192 -1.42 -13.14 10.78
N PRO A 193 -1.00 -13.80 11.88
CA PRO A 193 -1.59 -13.58 13.20
C PRO A 193 -1.60 -12.10 13.63
N ALA A 194 -0.53 -11.35 13.38
CA ALA A 194 -0.49 -9.92 13.66
C ALA A 194 -1.44 -9.14 12.72
N LEU A 195 -1.47 -9.45 11.43
CA LEU A 195 -2.41 -8.82 10.49
C LEU A 195 -3.88 -9.07 10.87
N GLU A 196 -4.22 -10.30 11.28
CA GLU A 196 -5.54 -10.66 11.81
C GLU A 196 -5.92 -9.81 13.02
N ARG A 197 -4.98 -9.64 13.95
CA ARG A 197 -5.18 -8.76 15.12
C ARG A 197 -5.41 -7.31 14.70
N ALA A 198 -4.72 -6.82 13.68
CA ALA A 198 -4.88 -5.46 13.15
C ALA A 198 -6.26 -5.25 12.50
N MET A 199 -6.79 -6.27 11.82
CA MET A 199 -8.10 -6.22 11.15
C MET A 199 -9.29 -6.56 12.05
N GLN A 200 -9.05 -7.07 13.25
CA GLN A 200 -10.06 -7.65 14.10
C GLN A 200 -11.25 -6.70 14.36
N GLY A 201 -12.45 -7.15 14.00
CA GLY A 201 -13.71 -6.44 14.26
C GLY A 201 -14.04 -5.31 13.27
N LEU A 202 -13.21 -5.09 12.25
CA LEU A 202 -13.55 -4.19 11.14
C LEU A 202 -14.71 -4.76 10.30
N LYS A 203 -15.59 -3.86 9.89
CA LYS A 203 -16.68 -4.08 8.92
C LYS A 203 -16.30 -3.59 7.53
N ALA A 204 -15.45 -2.58 7.44
CA ALA A 204 -14.84 -2.10 6.20
C ALA A 204 -14.15 -3.26 5.48
N THR A 205 -14.11 -3.17 4.14
CA THR A 205 -13.39 -4.18 3.36
C THR A 205 -11.91 -4.11 3.67
N THR A 206 -11.31 -5.23 4.10
CA THR A 206 -9.89 -5.30 4.42
C THR A 206 -9.06 -5.78 3.23
N VAL A 207 -7.95 -5.09 2.98
CA VAL A 207 -7.00 -5.41 1.91
C VAL A 207 -5.63 -5.67 2.51
N VAL A 208 -4.91 -6.68 2.03
CA VAL A 208 -3.46 -6.76 2.20
C VAL A 208 -2.78 -6.46 0.87
N HIS A 209 -1.87 -5.49 0.85
CA HIS A 209 -1.06 -5.19 -0.33
C HIS A 209 0.32 -5.80 -0.20
N ILE A 210 0.70 -6.62 -1.19
CA ILE A 210 1.98 -7.32 -1.26
C ILE A 210 2.57 -7.06 -2.64
N CYS A 211 3.79 -6.54 -2.70
CA CYS A 211 4.43 -6.16 -3.96
C CYS A 211 5.94 -6.42 -3.94
N TYR A 212 6.59 -6.07 -5.05
CA TYR A 212 8.04 -6.13 -5.20
C TYR A 212 8.70 -4.74 -5.01
N GLY A 213 7.95 -3.81 -4.41
CA GLY A 213 8.42 -2.49 -3.97
C GLY A 213 8.26 -1.37 -5.00
N TYR A 214 8.55 -0.13 -4.55
CA TYR A 214 8.55 1.06 -5.40
C TYR A 214 9.53 0.94 -6.58
N GLY A 215 9.28 1.71 -7.64
CA GLY A 215 10.16 1.83 -8.82
C GLY A 215 11.44 2.62 -8.57
N ILE A 216 12.20 2.23 -7.55
CA ILE A 216 13.52 2.77 -7.22
C ILE A 216 14.62 1.79 -7.66
N GLU A 217 15.81 2.32 -7.96
CA GLU A 217 16.96 1.56 -8.49
C GLU A 217 17.25 0.26 -7.72
N ALA A 218 17.22 0.31 -6.38
CA ALA A 218 17.49 -0.86 -5.54
C ALA A 218 16.50 -2.02 -5.77
N ASN A 219 15.21 -1.72 -5.97
CA ASN A 219 14.20 -2.75 -6.24
C ASN A 219 14.28 -3.23 -7.68
N ILE A 220 14.63 -2.36 -8.63
CA ILE A 220 14.83 -2.74 -10.03
C ILE A 220 15.97 -3.75 -10.14
N ARG A 221 17.14 -3.46 -9.54
CA ARG A 221 18.28 -4.40 -9.49
C ARG A 221 17.96 -5.70 -8.77
N TRP A 222 17.22 -5.63 -7.66
CA TRP A 222 16.78 -6.83 -6.96
C TRP A 222 15.86 -7.69 -7.84
N LYS A 223 14.93 -7.10 -8.58
CA LYS A 223 14.03 -7.83 -9.49
C LYS A 223 14.78 -8.61 -10.57
N GLU A 224 15.93 -8.13 -11.02
CA GLU A 224 16.79 -8.83 -11.99
C GLU A 224 17.36 -10.15 -11.43
N SER A 225 17.54 -10.26 -10.11
CA SER A 225 18.07 -11.48 -9.48
C SER A 225 17.02 -12.56 -9.22
N LEU A 226 15.73 -12.25 -9.42
CA LEU A 226 14.61 -13.15 -9.12
C LEU A 226 14.36 -14.21 -10.20
N GLY A 227 15.21 -14.27 -11.23
CA GLY A 227 15.10 -15.26 -12.32
C GLY A 227 13.91 -15.02 -13.24
N ASN A 228 13.50 -16.07 -13.95
CA ASN A 228 12.48 -15.99 -15.00
C ASN A 228 11.04 -16.10 -14.50
N GLN A 229 10.84 -16.54 -13.26
CA GLN A 229 9.51 -16.64 -12.64
C GLN A 229 9.59 -16.23 -11.18
N TRP A 230 8.78 -15.24 -10.79
CA TRP A 230 8.69 -14.76 -9.42
C TRP A 230 7.56 -15.51 -8.71
N ARG A 231 7.91 -16.54 -7.93
CA ARG A 231 6.94 -17.48 -7.33
C ARG A 231 6.76 -17.32 -5.81
N GLN A 232 7.22 -16.22 -5.23
CA GLN A 232 7.13 -15.95 -3.78
C GLN A 232 5.70 -16.04 -3.25
N TYR A 233 4.72 -15.56 -4.03
CA TYR A 233 3.31 -15.62 -3.70
C TYR A 233 2.78 -17.03 -3.43
N GLU A 234 3.32 -18.06 -4.10
CA GLU A 234 2.84 -19.44 -3.94
C GLU A 234 3.00 -19.97 -2.52
N GLN A 235 4.02 -19.47 -1.80
CA GLN A 235 4.28 -19.89 -0.44
C GLN A 235 3.25 -19.30 0.55
N ILE A 236 2.83 -18.05 0.32
CA ILE A 236 2.02 -17.30 1.29
C ILE A 236 0.53 -17.30 0.96
N PHE A 237 0.15 -17.47 -0.32
CA PHE A 237 -1.26 -17.42 -0.75
C PHE A 237 -2.15 -18.46 -0.08
N PRO A 238 -1.74 -19.73 0.12
CA PRO A 238 -2.58 -20.69 0.83
C PRO A 238 -2.98 -20.23 2.23
N TRP A 239 -2.08 -19.58 2.98
CA TRP A 239 -2.37 -19.06 4.31
C TRP A 239 -3.22 -17.79 4.26
N ILE A 240 -2.96 -16.89 3.30
CA ILE A 240 -3.80 -15.71 3.09
C ILE A 240 -5.23 -16.12 2.67
N ASN A 241 -5.39 -17.16 1.86
CA ASN A 241 -6.71 -17.63 1.45
C ASN A 241 -7.54 -18.11 2.66
N GLN A 242 -6.88 -18.73 3.64
CA GLN A 242 -7.50 -19.20 4.88
C GLN A 242 -7.75 -18.09 5.91
N SER A 243 -7.17 -16.90 5.72
CA SER A 243 -7.31 -15.76 6.65
C SER A 243 -8.63 -15.01 6.44
N SER A 244 -8.93 -14.07 7.35
CA SER A 244 -10.10 -13.20 7.31
C SER A 244 -9.99 -12.04 6.30
N VAL A 245 -8.80 -11.82 5.71
CA VAL A 245 -8.57 -10.82 4.66
C VAL A 245 -9.62 -10.99 3.56
N LYS A 246 -10.18 -9.87 3.08
CA LYS A 246 -11.18 -9.89 1.99
C LYS A 246 -10.56 -9.75 0.61
N GLN A 247 -9.62 -8.81 0.48
CA GLN A 247 -8.97 -8.54 -0.80
C GLN A 247 -7.44 -8.62 -0.70
N VAL A 248 -6.80 -9.04 -1.79
CA VAL A 248 -5.33 -9.12 -1.89
C VAL A 248 -4.87 -8.27 -3.07
N SER A 249 -4.03 -7.28 -2.81
CA SER A 249 -3.45 -6.40 -3.83
C SER A 249 -2.04 -6.82 -4.21
N LEU A 250 -1.80 -6.96 -5.51
CA LEU A 250 -0.67 -7.69 -6.06
C LEU A 250 -0.04 -6.97 -7.26
N GLU A 251 1.26 -7.12 -7.40
CA GLU A 251 2.03 -6.67 -8.58
C GLU A 251 2.03 -7.73 -9.69
N PHE A 252 1.65 -7.34 -10.92
CA PHE A 252 1.58 -8.21 -12.11
C PHE A 252 2.13 -7.57 -13.40
N ALA A 253 1.66 -6.39 -13.80
CA ALA A 253 2.10 -5.75 -15.03
C ALA A 253 3.64 -5.63 -15.08
N GLY A 254 4.26 -6.06 -16.17
CA GLY A 254 5.72 -6.09 -16.34
C GLY A 254 6.51 -6.95 -15.34
N SER A 255 5.82 -7.68 -14.46
CA SER A 255 6.45 -8.64 -13.56
C SER A 255 6.71 -9.96 -14.29
N ARG A 256 7.44 -10.86 -13.63
CA ARG A 256 7.56 -12.26 -14.04
C ARG A 256 6.75 -13.20 -13.14
N VAL A 257 5.72 -12.68 -12.46
CA VAL A 257 4.81 -13.50 -11.66
C VAL A 257 3.91 -14.30 -12.59
N PRO A 258 3.89 -15.64 -12.53
CA PRO A 258 2.97 -16.43 -13.36
C PRO A 258 1.51 -16.17 -12.95
N HIS A 259 0.65 -15.72 -13.87
CA HIS A 259 -0.77 -15.41 -13.56
C HIS A 259 -1.56 -16.59 -12.95
N GLU A 260 -1.14 -17.83 -13.19
CA GLU A 260 -1.74 -19.03 -12.58
C GLU A 260 -1.72 -19.04 -11.06
N VAL A 261 -0.81 -18.30 -10.41
CA VAL A 261 -0.77 -18.20 -8.94
C VAL A 261 -2.02 -17.53 -8.36
N LEU A 262 -2.75 -16.72 -9.15
CA LEU A 262 -4.02 -16.11 -8.75
C LEU A 262 -5.06 -17.17 -8.34
N ARG A 263 -4.98 -18.38 -8.90
CA ARG A 263 -5.88 -19.51 -8.60
C ARG A 263 -5.72 -20.04 -7.17
N LEU A 264 -4.63 -19.69 -6.47
CA LEU A 264 -4.39 -20.09 -5.08
C LEU A 264 -5.16 -19.24 -4.06
N LEU A 265 -5.88 -18.21 -4.51
CA LEU A 265 -6.72 -17.35 -3.67
C LEU A 265 -8.21 -17.48 -4.05
N PRO A 266 -8.81 -18.68 -4.12
CA PRO A 266 -10.17 -18.89 -4.62
C PRO A 266 -11.27 -18.20 -3.79
N ASP A 267 -10.99 -17.76 -2.56
CA ASP A 267 -11.99 -17.15 -1.68
C ASP A 267 -11.83 -15.62 -1.55
N LYS A 268 -10.89 -15.03 -2.30
CA LYS A 268 -10.54 -13.61 -2.20
C LYS A 268 -10.92 -12.81 -3.45
N GLU A 269 -11.15 -11.51 -3.28
CA GLU A 269 -11.11 -10.55 -4.38
C GLU A 269 -9.67 -10.09 -4.60
N LEU A 270 -9.26 -9.92 -5.86
CA LEU A 270 -7.87 -9.71 -6.25
C LEU A 270 -7.72 -8.35 -6.91
N LEU A 271 -6.98 -7.47 -6.26
CA LEU A 271 -6.52 -6.20 -6.82
C LEU A 271 -5.27 -6.50 -7.65
N VAL A 272 -5.44 -6.62 -8.97
CA VAL A 272 -4.39 -7.03 -9.90
C VAL A 272 -3.74 -5.79 -10.53
N GLY A 273 -2.45 -5.62 -10.29
CA GLY A 273 -1.66 -4.53 -10.85
C GLY A 273 -1.59 -4.59 -12.39
N ALA A 274 -2.31 -3.69 -13.06
CA ALA A 274 -2.35 -3.54 -14.51
C ALA A 274 -1.42 -2.40 -15.03
N ILE A 275 -0.79 -1.69 -14.09
CA ILE A 275 0.12 -0.55 -14.33
C ILE A 275 1.44 -0.79 -13.60
N GLU A 276 2.56 -0.66 -14.31
CA GLU A 276 3.88 -0.60 -13.71
C GLU A 276 4.12 0.76 -13.07
N VAL A 277 4.82 0.80 -11.94
CA VAL A 277 5.16 2.06 -11.25
C VAL A 277 6.64 2.40 -11.42
N LEU A 278 7.10 2.35 -12.66
CA LEU A 278 8.48 2.65 -13.04
C LEU A 278 8.56 4.04 -13.70
N PRO A 279 9.65 4.80 -13.47
CA PRO A 279 9.93 6.01 -14.24
C PRO A 279 10.03 5.72 -15.74
N GLY A 280 9.62 6.69 -16.57
CA GLY A 280 9.83 6.64 -18.03
C GLY A 280 8.92 5.70 -18.82
N LYS A 281 8.03 4.93 -18.19
CA LYS A 281 7.04 4.08 -18.86
C LYS A 281 5.64 4.59 -18.59
N LEU A 282 4.89 4.93 -19.64
CA LEU A 282 3.45 5.20 -19.58
C LEU A 282 2.74 4.16 -20.44
N GLU A 283 1.88 3.37 -19.81
CA GLU A 283 1.06 2.37 -20.48
C GLU A 283 -0.03 3.04 -21.32
N THR A 284 -0.31 2.48 -22.48
CA THR A 284 -1.50 2.78 -23.27
C THR A 284 -2.74 2.12 -22.65
N PRO A 285 -3.96 2.66 -22.87
CA PRO A 285 -5.19 2.00 -22.45
C PRO A 285 -5.32 0.55 -22.97
N GLU A 286 -4.84 0.25 -24.16
CA GLU A 286 -4.84 -1.08 -24.75
C GLU A 286 -3.91 -2.05 -24.03
N GLU A 287 -2.71 -1.62 -23.64
CA GLU A 287 -1.78 -2.43 -22.83
C GLU A 287 -2.40 -2.73 -21.45
N VAL A 288 -3.00 -1.72 -20.80
CA VAL A 288 -3.73 -1.93 -19.54
C VAL A 288 -4.86 -2.92 -19.73
N ALA A 289 -5.68 -2.77 -20.78
CA ALA A 289 -6.77 -3.69 -21.06
C ALA A 289 -6.26 -5.11 -21.32
N HIS A 290 -5.13 -5.27 -22.01
CA HIS A 290 -4.47 -6.54 -22.22
C HIS A 290 -4.07 -7.19 -20.89
N ASN A 291 -3.36 -6.45 -20.02
CA ASN A 291 -2.95 -6.93 -18.69
C ASN A 291 -4.16 -7.39 -17.85
N ILE A 292 -5.26 -6.63 -17.88
CA ILE A 292 -6.50 -7.00 -17.19
C ILE A 292 -7.08 -8.30 -17.75
N LEU A 293 -7.19 -8.41 -19.08
CA LEU A 293 -7.77 -9.58 -19.73
C LEU A 293 -6.92 -10.84 -19.50
N GLU A 294 -5.59 -10.73 -19.47
CA GLU A 294 -4.70 -11.84 -19.14
C GLU A 294 -5.03 -12.41 -17.74
N ALA A 295 -5.15 -11.54 -16.73
CA ALA A 295 -5.49 -11.97 -15.39
C ALA A 295 -6.88 -12.61 -15.30
N THR A 296 -7.87 -12.16 -16.09
CA THR A 296 -9.22 -12.80 -16.11
C THR A 296 -9.23 -14.24 -16.63
N GLN A 297 -8.14 -14.73 -17.23
CA GLN A 297 -7.99 -16.15 -17.59
C GLN A 297 -7.72 -17.05 -16.36
N HIS A 298 -7.40 -16.43 -15.21
CA HIS A 298 -7.01 -17.12 -13.98
C HIS A 298 -7.89 -16.78 -12.77
N VAL A 299 -8.67 -15.70 -12.83
CA VAL A 299 -9.63 -15.31 -11.79
C VAL A 299 -10.95 -14.85 -12.42
N GLU A 300 -12.07 -15.14 -11.76
CA GLU A 300 -13.38 -14.69 -12.21
C GLU A 300 -13.46 -13.16 -12.29
N LYS A 301 -14.07 -12.64 -13.37
CA LYS A 301 -14.20 -11.19 -13.61
C LYS A 301 -14.92 -10.42 -12.50
N SER A 302 -15.79 -11.07 -11.73
CA SER A 302 -16.50 -10.49 -10.58
C SER A 302 -15.59 -10.23 -9.40
N ARG A 303 -14.45 -10.91 -9.32
CA ARG A 303 -13.48 -10.86 -8.22
C ARG A 303 -12.20 -10.10 -8.57
N LEU A 304 -12.03 -9.69 -9.82
CA LEU A 304 -10.86 -8.94 -10.27
C LEU A 304 -11.11 -7.44 -10.19
N LEU A 305 -10.21 -6.74 -9.51
CA LEU A 305 -10.16 -5.29 -9.43
C LEU A 305 -8.87 -4.80 -10.08
N PRO A 306 -8.91 -4.09 -11.23
CA PRO A 306 -7.68 -3.54 -11.81
C PRO A 306 -7.07 -2.46 -10.91
N CYS A 307 -5.77 -2.56 -10.64
CA CYS A 307 -5.05 -1.55 -9.86
C CYS A 307 -3.65 -1.22 -10.39
N THR A 308 -2.87 -0.45 -9.63
CA THR A 308 -1.44 -0.23 -9.88
C THR A 308 -0.60 -1.31 -9.19
N ASN A 309 0.61 -1.60 -9.65
CA ASN A 309 1.49 -2.58 -8.99
C ASN A 309 1.93 -2.16 -7.57
N CYS A 310 2.10 -0.85 -7.34
CA CYS A 310 2.48 -0.27 -6.05
C CYS A 310 2.02 1.21 -6.01
N GLY A 311 2.43 1.97 -5.00
CA GLY A 311 2.23 3.42 -4.95
C GLY A 311 3.11 4.18 -5.96
N MET A 312 2.68 5.37 -6.34
CA MET A 312 3.29 6.21 -7.38
C MET A 312 4.02 7.45 -6.83
N ALA A 313 4.16 7.59 -5.50
CA ALA A 313 4.83 8.75 -4.90
C ALA A 313 6.21 9.13 -5.49
N PRO A 314 7.08 8.18 -5.90
CA PRO A 314 8.38 8.51 -6.52
C PRO A 314 8.31 8.92 -8.00
N LEU A 315 7.13 8.90 -8.63
CA LEU A 315 6.99 9.30 -10.04
C LEU A 315 6.77 10.81 -10.15
N SER A 316 6.97 11.36 -11.35
CA SER A 316 6.52 12.72 -11.64
C SER A 316 5.00 12.81 -11.61
N ALA A 317 4.46 13.97 -11.22
CA ALA A 317 3.02 14.19 -11.17
C ALA A 317 2.36 14.06 -12.56
N GLU A 318 3.07 14.41 -13.64
CA GLU A 318 2.59 14.22 -15.01
C GLU A 318 2.43 12.73 -15.35
N LEU A 319 3.46 11.93 -15.05
CA LEU A 319 3.44 10.50 -15.33
C LEU A 319 2.35 9.79 -14.51
N ALA A 320 2.20 10.11 -13.23
CA ALA A 320 1.16 9.54 -12.39
C ALA A 320 -0.25 9.85 -12.90
N ARG A 321 -0.53 11.08 -13.34
CA ARG A 321 -1.81 11.44 -13.99
C ARG A 321 -2.04 10.64 -15.27
N GLY A 322 -1.00 10.47 -16.09
CA GLY A 322 -1.05 9.65 -17.30
C GLY A 322 -1.45 8.21 -16.97
N LYS A 323 -0.81 7.61 -15.97
CA LYS A 323 -1.09 6.25 -15.50
C LYS A 323 -2.50 6.07 -14.95
N LEU A 324 -3.03 7.05 -14.21
CA LEU A 324 -4.43 7.02 -13.74
C LEU A 324 -5.40 6.98 -14.92
N ARG A 325 -5.21 7.86 -15.92
CA ARG A 325 -6.04 7.89 -17.12
C ARG A 325 -5.95 6.58 -17.92
N ALA A 326 -4.75 6.02 -18.06
CA ALA A 326 -4.54 4.74 -18.73
C ALA A 326 -5.26 3.60 -17.99
N LEU A 327 -5.19 3.58 -16.65
CA LEU A 327 -5.87 2.57 -15.82
C LEU A 327 -7.39 2.59 -16.04
N GLY A 328 -8.03 3.75 -15.91
CA GLY A 328 -9.48 3.85 -16.07
C GLY A 328 -9.95 3.62 -17.50
N ALA A 329 -9.24 4.15 -18.49
CA ALA A 329 -9.55 3.90 -19.91
C ALA A 329 -9.36 2.42 -20.29
N GLY A 330 -8.26 1.80 -19.85
CA GLY A 330 -8.00 0.39 -20.09
C GLY A 330 -9.00 -0.54 -19.41
N ALA A 331 -9.42 -0.22 -18.19
CA ALA A 331 -10.50 -0.94 -17.52
C ALA A 331 -11.84 -0.80 -18.25
N ALA A 332 -12.15 0.37 -18.82
CA ALA A 332 -13.33 0.54 -19.66
C ALA A 332 -13.28 -0.31 -20.93
N ILE A 333 -12.12 -0.36 -21.61
CA ILE A 333 -11.90 -1.23 -22.78
C ILE A 333 -12.07 -2.70 -22.40
N ALA A 334 -11.44 -3.15 -21.30
CA ALA A 334 -11.55 -4.53 -20.83
C ALA A 334 -13.00 -4.91 -20.49
N ARG A 335 -13.76 -4.01 -19.83
CA ARG A 335 -15.20 -4.22 -19.55
C ARG A 335 -16.02 -4.45 -20.81
N ASN A 336 -15.73 -3.73 -21.89
CA ASN A 336 -16.46 -3.88 -23.16
C ASN A 336 -16.12 -5.18 -23.89
N ARG A 337 -15.01 -5.85 -23.54
CA ARG A 337 -14.55 -7.10 -24.17
C ARG A 337 -14.96 -8.37 -23.39
N LEU A 338 -15.54 -8.25 -22.20
CA LEU A 338 -15.87 -9.35 -21.26
C LEU A 338 -17.37 -9.55 -21.04
#